data_AF-U1PD47-F1
#
_entry.id   AF-U1PD47-F1
#
_cell.length_a   1.000
_cell.length_b   1.000
_cell.length_c   1.000
_cell.angle_alpha   90.00
_cell.angle_beta   90.00
_cell.angle_gamma   90.00
#
_symmetry.space_group_name_H-M   'P 1'
#
loop_
_entity.id
_entity.type
_entity.pdbx_description
1 polymer ?
#
loop_
_entity_poly.entity_id
_entity_poly.type
_entity_poly.pdbx_seq_one_letter_code
_entity_poly.pdbx_strand_id
1 'polypeptide(L)' 'MSQMECYPTIRQRGVVTIPEEVRDGLHIEEGDQLKLTVETLD' A
#
# COMPACT_ATOMS: atom_id res chain seq x y z
N MET A 1 -9.25 -14.05 5.08
CA MET A 1 -9.04 -12.62 4.80
C MET A 1 -8.01 -12.56 3.69
N SER A 2 -8.34 -11.95 2.55
CA SER A 2 -7.39 -11.84 1.43
C SER A 2 -6.37 -10.77 1.82
N GLN A 3 -5.14 -11.18 2.10
CA GLN A 3 -4.03 -10.26 2.33
C GLN A 3 -3.38 -10.03 0.97
N MET A 4 -3.44 -8.80 0.47
CA MET A 4 -2.82 -8.44 -0.80
C MET A 4 -1.45 -7.83 -0.49
N GLU A 5 -0.39 -8.49 -0.94
CA GLU A 5 0.97 -7.96 -0.83
C GLU A 5 1.22 -6.94 -1.93
N CYS A 6 1.85 -5.82 -1.58
CA CYS A 6 2.27 -4.81 -2.54
C CYS A 6 3.70 -4.37 -2.23
N TYR A 7 4.48 -4.14 -3.28
CA TYR A 7 5.91 -3.83 -3.17
C TYR A 7 6.23 -2.46 -3.81
N PRO A 8 5.64 -1.36 -3.31
CA PRO A 8 5.87 -0.04 -3.88
C PRO A 8 7.28 0.46 -3.54
N THR A 9 7.91 1.17 -4.48
CA THR A 9 9.15 1.90 -4.18
C THR A 9 8.85 3.19 -3.44
N ILE A 10 9.65 3.49 -2.42
CA ILE A 10 9.59 4.76 -1.70
C ILE A 10 10.01 5.90 -2.63
N ARG A 11 9.15 6.91 -2.78
CA ARG A 11 9.44 8.16 -3.50
C ARG A 11 10.07 9.19 -2.55
N GLN A 12 10.26 10.42 -3.05
CA GLN A 12 10.78 11.52 -2.24
C GLN A 12 9.96 11.71 -0.96
N ARG A 13 10.67 12.01 0.14
CA ARG A 13 10.08 12.28 1.47
C ARG A 13 9.30 11.09 2.07
N GLY A 14 9.61 9.85 1.67
CA GLY A 14 8.97 8.67 2.27
C GLY A 14 7.56 8.38 1.73
N VAL A 15 7.14 9.04 0.66
CA VAL A 15 5.82 8.81 0.06
C VAL A 15 5.82 7.49 -0.69
N VAL A 16 4.86 6.62 -0.36
CA VAL A 16 4.55 5.42 -1.14
C VAL A 16 3.20 5.60 -1.83
N THR A 17 3.08 5.12 -3.06
CA THR A 17 1.81 5.09 -3.79
C THR A 17 1.26 3.68 -3.69
N ILE A 18 0.06 3.52 -3.13
CA ILE A 18 -0.66 2.25 -3.16
C ILE A 18 -1.10 2.02 -4.62
N PRO A 19 -0.69 0.91 -5.26
CA PRO A 19 -1.10 0.60 -6.63
C PRO A 19 -2.63 0.46 -6.76
N GLU A 20 -3.16 0.75 -7.94
CA GLU A 20 -4.60 0.74 -8.20
C GLU A 20 -5.22 -0.64 -7.95
N GLU A 21 -4.55 -1.71 -8.36
CA GLU A 21 -5.01 -3.08 -8.15
C GLU A 21 -5.15 -3.44 -6.66
N VAL A 22 -4.31 -2.85 -5.80
CA VAL A 22 -4.35 -3.06 -4.35
C VAL A 22 -5.46 -2.23 -3.73
N ARG A 23 -5.60 -0.98 -4.16
CA ARG A 23 -6.66 -0.08 -3.71
C ARG A 23 -8.03 -0.66 -4.04
N ASP A 24 -8.22 -1.12 -5.26
CA ASP A 24 -9.49 -1.65 -5.74
C ASP A 24 -9.77 -3.03 -5.12
N GLY A 25 -8.75 -3.88 -5.00
CA GLY A 25 -8.85 -5.21 -4.40
C GLY A 25 -9.13 -5.19 -2.89
N LEU A 26 -8.75 -4.12 -2.19
CA LEU A 26 -9.01 -3.92 -0.76
C LEU A 26 -10.13 -2.90 -0.49
N HIS A 27 -10.76 -2.35 -1.53
CA HIS A 27 -11.80 -1.31 -1.44
C HIS A 27 -11.37 -0.10 -0.58
N ILE A 28 -10.16 0.39 -0.79
CA ILE A 28 -9.61 1.54 -0.08
C ILE A 28 -10.12 2.83 -0.72
N GLU A 29 -10.72 3.71 0.08
CA GLU A 29 -11.29 4.98 -0.35
C GLU A 29 -10.54 6.19 0.22
N GLU A 30 -10.83 7.38 -0.31
CA GLU A 30 -10.25 8.62 0.21
C GLU A 30 -10.73 8.88 1.65
N GLY A 31 -9.77 9.08 2.55
CA GLY A 31 -10.05 9.31 3.98
C GLY A 31 -9.91 8.07 4.87
N ASP A 32 -9.73 6.89 4.28
CA ASP A 32 -9.51 5.67 5.04
C ASP A 32 -8.19 5.70 5.82
N GLN A 33 -8.24 5.22 7.06
CA GLN A 33 -7.05 5.02 7.88
C GLN A 33 -6.50 3.62 7.66
N LEU A 34 -5.24 3.53 7.22
CA LEU A 34 -4.59 2.27 6.91
C LEU A 34 -3.57 1.88 7.97
N LYS A 35 -3.55 0.60 8.36
CA LYS A 35 -2.46 -0.01 9.13
C LYS A 35 -1.45 -0.62 8.17
N LEU A 36 -0.20 -0.17 8.25
CA LEU A 36 0.89 -0.64 7.38
C LEU A 36 1.89 -1.50 8.16
N THR A 37 2.37 -2.56 7.52
CA THR A 37 3.56 -3.32 7.91
C THR A 37 4.60 -3.12 6.81
N VAL A 38 5.83 -2.75 7.16
CA VAL A 38 6.89 -2.42 6.20
C VAL A 38 8.04 -3.40 6.36
N GLU A 39 8.46 -4.00 5.26
CA GLU A 39 9.62 -4.89 5.16
C GLU A 39 10.48 -4.45 3.96
N THR A 40 11.80 -4.46 4.10
CA THR A 40 12.74 -4.17 3.00
C THR A 40 13.05 -5.46 2.25
N LEU A 41 13.08 -5.40 0.92
CA LEU A 41 13.52 -6.50 0.07
C LEU A 41 15.02 -6.34 -0.24
N ASP A 42 15.77 -7.45 -0.15
CA ASP A 42 17.19 -7.55 -0.52
C ASP A 42 17.37 -7.79 -2.05
#